data_AF-A0A6J7J729-F1
#
_entry.id   AF-A0A6J7J729-F1
#
_cell.length_a   1.000
_cell.length_b   1.000
_cell.length_c   1.000
_cell.angle_alpha   90.00
_cell.angle_beta   90.00
_cell.angle_gamma   90.00
#
_symmetry.space_group_name_H-M   'P 1'
#
loop_
_entity.id
_entity.type
_entity.pdbx_description
1 polymer ?
#
loop_
_entity_poly.entity_id
_entity_poly.type
_entity_poly.pdbx_seq_one_letter_code
_entity_poly.pdbx_strand_id
1 'polypeptide(L)'
;MPRAGFVVAMVAATLLVGSCSARDPGGAVPPSGISASPAHPMTPPAPPAPAAQLPSPAPLTAAELYSATRDELLAIQAREGSGRALGALGRLAQSEQGVSGVCHAISHELGHAALEQAGGRVGDALTDRDDVCGGGFTHGVIEQALAESADPEAAMLTVCAPRQDGSCWHGVGHGLMFASGTDRRKALTGCAKAPSTLLSNRCGEGVFMQLFSADLSAGHAAAQHDDSGHGDGPAMDAPIARNPAAARDACQSTTAPHDAQCWFYSPLVWLTVHPDDFDGTLAWCRGAGTEFGQTQCARGLGSRTVKFHPDDLSIGARTCGRAGDLLDPCVSGMGSYWSVHWEGAVPASDLCTHLPPGRARKRCPVVTG
;
A
#
# COMPACT_ATOMS: atom_id res chain seq x y z
N MET A 1 -15.03 -45.52 9.07
CA MET A 1 -13.91 -46.09 9.86
C MET A 1 -12.97 -46.79 8.89
N PRO A 2 -11.63 -46.73 9.02
CA PRO A 2 -10.77 -45.99 9.98
C PRO A 2 -10.05 -44.81 9.26
N ARG A 3 -10.02 -43.56 9.74
CA ARG A 3 -9.20 -42.93 10.81
C ARG A 3 -7.76 -43.45 10.92
N ALA A 4 -6.85 -42.79 10.19
CA ALA A 4 -5.41 -42.77 10.47
C ALA A 4 -5.09 -41.48 11.24
N GLY A 5 -4.65 -41.64 12.49
CA GLY A 5 -4.19 -40.54 13.35
C GLY A 5 -2.71 -40.27 13.12
N PHE A 6 -2.36 -39.01 12.94
CA PHE A 6 -0.98 -38.53 12.97
C PHE A 6 -0.66 -38.01 14.38
N VAL A 7 0.34 -38.61 15.00
CA VAL A 7 0.92 -38.20 16.28
C VAL A 7 2.00 -37.16 15.97
N VAL A 8 1.83 -35.92 16.43
CA VAL A 8 2.88 -34.89 16.41
C VAL A 8 3.54 -34.86 17.79
N ALA A 9 4.80 -35.28 17.84
CA ALA A 9 5.64 -35.16 19.03
C ALA A 9 6.15 -33.73 19.15
N MET A 10 5.88 -33.09 20.30
CA MET A 10 6.49 -31.82 20.69
C MET A 10 7.94 -32.07 21.12
N VAL A 11 8.89 -31.35 20.51
CA VAL A 11 10.26 -31.22 21.01
C VAL A 11 10.41 -29.81 21.57
N ALA A 12 10.55 -29.74 22.90
CA ALA A 12 10.92 -28.54 23.63
C ALA A 12 12.42 -28.28 23.46
N ALA A 13 12.79 -27.08 22.98
CA ALA A 13 14.17 -26.61 22.95
C ALA A 13 14.42 -25.69 24.15
N THR A 14 15.30 -26.14 25.04
CA THR A 14 15.74 -25.45 26.26
C THR A 14 16.77 -24.37 25.96
N LEU A 15 16.56 -23.19 26.56
CA LEU A 15 17.48 -22.07 26.67
C LEU A 15 18.73 -22.45 27.48
N LEU A 16 19.92 -22.15 26.96
CA LEU A 16 21.15 -22.03 27.75
C LEU A 16 21.93 -20.79 27.31
N VAL A 17 21.92 -19.79 28.18
CA VAL A 17 22.74 -18.57 28.14
C VAL A 17 24.09 -18.92 28.78
N GLY A 18 25.18 -18.87 28.01
CA GLY A 18 26.55 -19.08 28.48
C GLY A 18 27.33 -17.76 28.48
N SER A 19 27.63 -17.27 29.69
CA SER A 19 28.36 -16.03 29.94
C SER A 19 29.87 -16.15 29.76
N CYS A 20 30.50 -15.05 29.35
CA CYS A 20 31.93 -14.85 29.15
C CYS A 20 32.76 -14.94 30.45
N SER A 21 34.02 -15.37 30.34
CA SER A 21 35.13 -14.87 31.17
C SER A 21 36.48 -15.22 30.55
N ALA A 22 37.22 -14.19 30.13
CA ALA A 22 38.64 -14.27 29.79
C ALA A 22 39.48 -13.98 31.05
N ARG A 23 40.60 -14.70 31.21
CA ARG A 23 41.68 -14.39 32.15
C ARG A 23 43.00 -14.55 31.41
N ASP A 24 43.78 -13.48 31.37
CA ASP A 24 45.21 -13.52 31.08
C ASP A 24 46.00 -13.17 32.36
N PRO A 25 47.14 -13.83 32.63
CA PRO A 25 47.92 -13.65 33.83
C PRO A 25 49.00 -12.57 33.67
N GLY A 26 49.42 -12.04 34.81
CA GLY A 26 50.33 -10.91 34.93
C GLY A 26 51.82 -11.21 34.74
N GLY A 27 52.57 -10.12 34.62
CA GLY A 27 54.02 -10.07 34.76
C GLY A 27 54.40 -8.73 35.41
N ALA A 28 54.98 -8.80 36.61
CA ALA A 28 55.42 -7.66 37.41
C ALA A 28 56.95 -7.62 37.51
N VAL A 29 57.53 -6.42 37.55
CA VAL A 29 58.93 -6.12 37.91
C VAL A 29 58.91 -4.93 38.89
N PRO A 30 59.80 -4.87 39.92
CA PRO A 30 59.55 -4.16 41.18
C PRO A 30 60.44 -2.89 41.31
N PRO A 31 60.69 -2.30 42.51
CA PRO A 31 60.26 -0.94 42.80
C PRO A 31 61.45 0.03 42.99
N SER A 32 61.18 1.34 42.95
CA SER A 32 62.06 2.33 43.55
C SER A 32 61.20 3.46 44.11
N GLY A 33 61.20 3.56 45.44
CA GLY A 33 60.48 4.61 46.15
C GLY A 33 61.21 5.94 46.07
N ILE A 34 60.46 7.02 46.31
CA ILE A 34 60.93 8.24 46.96
C ILE A 34 59.70 8.91 47.59
N SER A 35 59.81 9.05 48.91
CA SER A 35 59.34 10.11 49.82
C SER A 35 58.10 10.95 49.51
N ALA A 36 57.19 10.92 50.48
CA ALA A 36 55.95 11.67 50.56
C ALA A 36 56.15 13.19 50.75
N SER A 37 55.34 13.96 50.03
CA SER A 37 55.05 15.38 50.28
C SER A 37 53.62 15.53 50.84
N PRO A 38 53.33 16.59 51.61
CA PRO A 38 52.10 16.67 52.39
C PRO A 38 50.84 16.86 51.54
N ALA A 39 49.76 16.22 51.99
CA ALA A 39 48.48 16.12 51.30
C ALA A 39 47.81 17.48 51.07
N HIS A 40 47.54 17.79 49.80
CA HIS A 40 46.50 18.74 49.43
C HIS A 40 45.13 18.02 49.45
N PRO A 41 44.04 18.69 49.89
CA PRO A 41 42.72 18.10 49.87
C PRO A 41 42.31 17.79 48.43
N MET A 42 42.26 16.51 48.06
CA MET A 42 41.74 16.06 46.78
C MET A 42 40.20 16.07 46.84
N THR A 43 39.60 17.01 46.12
CA THR A 43 38.20 16.95 45.71
C THR A 43 38.00 15.68 44.86
N PRO A 44 36.96 14.86 45.09
CA PRO A 44 36.69 13.69 44.25
C PRO A 44 36.50 14.14 42.79
N PRO A 45 37.01 13.38 41.80
CA PRO A 45 36.79 13.69 40.40
C PRO A 45 35.30 13.71 40.12
N ALA A 46 34.85 14.76 39.43
CA ALA A 46 33.49 14.86 38.95
C ALA A 46 33.15 13.61 38.11
N PRO A 47 31.92 13.06 38.23
CA PRO A 47 31.50 11.94 37.40
C PRO A 47 31.69 12.29 35.92
N PRO A 48 32.10 11.33 35.08
CA PRO A 48 32.26 11.58 33.65
C PRO A 48 30.94 12.14 33.10
N ALA A 49 31.05 13.22 32.34
CA ALA A 49 29.90 13.80 31.65
C ALA A 49 29.21 12.68 30.86
N PRO A 50 27.86 12.60 30.90
CA PRO A 50 27.14 11.60 30.11
C PRO A 50 27.59 11.74 28.66
N ALA A 51 27.99 10.61 28.06
CA ALA A 51 28.36 10.56 26.66
C ALA A 51 27.24 11.25 25.86
N ALA A 52 27.60 12.29 25.11
CA ALA A 52 26.65 12.99 24.27
C ALA A 52 26.01 11.95 23.35
N GLN A 53 24.74 11.66 23.56
CA GLN A 53 23.96 10.84 22.66
C GLN A 53 24.03 11.50 21.29
N LEU A 54 24.63 10.79 20.33
CA LEU A 54 24.55 11.19 18.93
C LEU A 54 23.07 11.41 18.61
N PRO A 55 22.70 12.53 17.96
CA PRO A 55 21.31 12.75 17.59
C PRO A 55 20.86 11.56 16.74
N SER A 56 19.72 10.97 17.09
CA SER A 56 19.08 9.95 16.25
C SER A 56 18.93 10.49 14.84
N PRO A 57 19.15 9.67 13.80
CA PRO A 57 18.93 10.10 12.43
C PRO A 57 17.50 10.65 12.29
N ALA A 58 17.35 11.73 11.53
CA ALA A 58 16.04 12.29 11.22
C ALA A 58 15.18 11.22 10.51
N PRO A 59 13.86 11.19 10.77
CA PRO A 59 12.96 10.29 10.05
C PRO A 59 13.03 10.58 8.54
N LEU A 60 13.02 9.50 7.74
CA LEU A 60 13.03 9.60 6.28
C LEU A 60 11.78 10.35 5.78
N THR A 61 11.95 11.08 4.68
CA THR A 61 10.79 11.55 3.90
C THR A 61 10.06 10.37 3.26
N ALA A 62 8.81 10.57 2.84
CA ALA A 62 8.03 9.53 2.16
C ALA A 62 8.71 9.00 0.88
N ALA A 63 9.39 9.89 0.14
CA ALA A 63 10.14 9.51 -1.07
C ALA A 63 11.38 8.68 -0.74
N GLU A 64 12.15 9.07 0.28
CA GLU A 64 13.32 8.30 0.72
C GLU A 64 12.93 6.94 1.30
N LEU A 65 11.84 6.88 2.08
CA LEU A 65 11.29 5.63 2.59
C LEU A 65 10.88 4.71 1.44
N TYR A 66 10.18 5.23 0.44
CA TYR A 66 9.79 4.49 -0.75
C TYR A 66 11.02 3.92 -1.47
N SER A 67 11.99 4.77 -1.86
CA SER A 67 13.15 4.33 -2.64
C SER A 67 14.00 3.32 -1.88
N ALA A 68 14.30 3.56 -0.60
CA ALA A 68 15.10 2.64 0.20
C ALA A 68 14.42 1.26 0.35
N THR A 69 13.11 1.27 0.64
CA THR A 69 12.33 0.04 0.80
C THR A 69 12.22 -0.72 -0.52
N ARG A 70 11.96 0.00 -1.63
CA ARG A 70 11.91 -0.57 -2.98
C ARG A 70 13.23 -1.25 -3.35
N ASP A 71 14.35 -0.53 -3.21
CA ASP A 71 15.66 -1.02 -3.63
C ASP A 71 16.10 -2.26 -2.83
N GLU A 72 15.81 -2.28 -1.52
CA GLU A 72 16.03 -3.46 -0.67
C GLU A 72 15.22 -4.67 -1.15
N LEU A 73 13.94 -4.48 -1.45
CA LEU A 73 13.04 -5.55 -1.84
C LEU A 73 13.33 -6.07 -3.26
N LEU A 74 13.69 -5.20 -4.19
CA LEU A 74 14.19 -5.58 -5.51
C LEU A 74 15.47 -6.41 -5.40
N ALA A 75 16.38 -6.03 -4.49
CA ALA A 75 17.58 -6.81 -4.24
C ALA A 75 17.27 -8.18 -3.60
N ILE A 76 16.25 -8.28 -2.74
CA ILE A 76 15.75 -9.57 -2.22
C ILE A 76 15.18 -10.40 -3.36
N GLN A 77 14.31 -9.83 -4.21
CA GLN A 77 13.69 -10.54 -5.33
C GLN A 77 14.74 -11.11 -6.28
N ALA A 78 15.76 -10.33 -6.65
CA ALA A 78 16.82 -10.78 -7.54
C ALA A 78 17.63 -11.97 -6.97
N ARG A 79 17.74 -12.10 -5.65
CA ARG A 79 18.52 -13.18 -5.00
C ARG A 79 17.67 -14.38 -4.58
N GLU A 80 16.43 -14.13 -4.16
CA GLU A 80 15.60 -15.10 -3.42
C GLU A 80 14.23 -15.35 -4.07
N GLY A 81 13.85 -14.59 -5.10
CA GLY A 81 12.57 -14.71 -5.81
C GLY A 81 11.44 -13.84 -5.25
N SER A 82 10.37 -13.69 -6.05
CA SER A 82 9.26 -12.76 -5.78
C SER A 82 8.51 -13.09 -4.49
N GLY A 83 8.17 -14.35 -4.24
CA GLY A 83 7.47 -14.72 -3.00
C GLY A 83 8.24 -14.35 -1.71
N ARG A 84 9.59 -14.33 -1.75
CA ARG A 84 10.41 -13.89 -0.61
C ARG A 84 10.38 -12.38 -0.42
N ALA A 85 10.44 -11.61 -1.51
CA ALA A 85 10.31 -10.16 -1.49
C ALA A 85 8.91 -9.72 -1.04
N LEU A 86 7.84 -10.32 -1.58
CA LEU A 86 6.46 -10.01 -1.21
C LEU A 86 6.17 -10.32 0.26
N GLY A 87 6.66 -11.47 0.75
CA GLY A 87 6.57 -11.78 2.18
C GLY A 87 7.34 -10.80 3.07
N ALA A 88 8.46 -10.23 2.61
CA ALA A 88 9.18 -9.19 3.33
C ALA A 88 8.42 -7.86 3.31
N LEU A 89 7.90 -7.46 2.15
CA LEU A 89 7.08 -6.26 1.99
C LEU A 89 5.83 -6.29 2.88
N GLY A 90 5.10 -7.41 2.92
CA GLY A 90 3.93 -7.57 3.78
C GLY A 90 4.24 -7.41 5.27
N ARG A 91 5.42 -7.88 5.72
CA ARG A 91 5.86 -7.66 7.12
C ARG A 91 6.21 -6.21 7.38
N LEU A 92 6.97 -5.57 6.48
CA LEU A 92 7.34 -4.16 6.62
C LEU A 92 6.10 -3.26 6.62
N ALA A 93 5.10 -3.55 5.79
CA ALA A 93 3.84 -2.81 5.76
C ALA A 93 3.07 -2.88 7.10
N GLN A 94 3.27 -3.93 7.90
CA GLN A 94 2.65 -4.10 9.21
C GLN A 94 3.51 -3.55 10.37
N SER A 95 4.85 -3.54 10.23
CA SER A 95 5.75 -3.18 11.33
C SER A 95 6.37 -1.79 11.22
N GLU A 96 6.53 -1.26 10.00
CA GLU A 96 7.23 -0.01 9.75
C GLU A 96 6.26 1.11 9.39
N GLN A 97 6.33 2.20 10.18
CA GLN A 97 5.49 3.37 9.97
C GLN A 97 5.70 3.95 8.57
N GLY A 98 4.61 4.18 7.85
CA GLY A 98 4.61 4.78 6.52
C GLY A 98 4.76 3.77 5.37
N VAL A 99 5.30 2.57 5.59
CA VAL A 99 5.46 1.57 4.52
C VAL A 99 4.09 1.12 3.99
N SER A 100 3.08 0.94 4.86
CA SER A 100 1.72 0.62 4.42
C SER A 100 1.16 1.63 3.40
N GLY A 101 1.55 2.90 3.48
CA GLY A 101 1.08 3.95 2.58
C GLY A 101 1.67 3.89 1.17
N VAL A 102 2.84 3.26 1.02
CA VAL A 102 3.56 3.10 -0.26
C VAL A 102 3.67 1.65 -0.71
N CYS A 103 3.19 0.70 0.08
CA CYS A 103 3.36 -0.73 -0.15
C CYS A 103 2.81 -1.17 -1.51
N HIS A 104 1.64 -0.65 -1.90
CA HIS A 104 1.03 -0.97 -3.19
C HIS A 104 1.92 -0.57 -4.36
N ALA A 105 2.47 0.65 -4.34
CA ALA A 105 3.37 1.14 -5.38
C ALA A 105 4.68 0.35 -5.44
N ILE A 106 5.26 -0.03 -4.30
CA ILE A 106 6.45 -0.89 -4.27
C ILE A 106 6.14 -2.28 -4.84
N SER A 107 4.95 -2.82 -4.54
CA SER A 107 4.51 -4.11 -5.06
C SER A 107 4.40 -4.10 -6.59
N HIS A 108 4.02 -2.98 -7.22
CA HIS A 108 4.06 -2.84 -8.70
C HIS A 108 5.48 -3.03 -9.25
N GLU A 109 6.49 -2.37 -8.66
CA GLU A 109 7.89 -2.47 -9.10
C GLU A 109 8.44 -3.90 -8.99
N LEU A 110 8.05 -4.63 -7.93
CA LEU A 110 8.36 -6.06 -7.80
C LEU A 110 7.72 -6.86 -8.94
N GLY A 111 6.49 -6.53 -9.32
CA GLY A 111 5.80 -7.11 -10.47
C GLY A 111 6.51 -6.84 -11.80
N HIS A 112 6.93 -5.60 -12.03
CA HIS A 112 7.71 -5.21 -13.22
C HIS A 112 9.00 -6.03 -13.32
N ALA A 113 9.81 -6.01 -12.26
CA ALA A 113 11.04 -6.78 -12.21
C ALA A 113 10.82 -8.28 -12.37
N ALA A 114 9.69 -8.83 -11.91
CA ALA A 114 9.35 -10.24 -12.10
C ALA A 114 9.03 -10.57 -13.56
N LEU A 115 8.35 -9.68 -14.29
CA LEU A 115 8.09 -9.85 -15.72
C LEU A 115 9.39 -9.81 -16.53
N GLU A 116 10.29 -8.89 -16.21
CA GLU A 116 11.61 -8.81 -16.82
C GLU A 116 12.42 -10.09 -16.59
N GLN A 117 12.47 -10.58 -15.34
CA GLN A 117 13.13 -11.83 -14.98
C GLN A 117 12.52 -13.05 -15.69
N ALA A 118 11.20 -13.02 -15.94
CA ALA A 118 10.50 -14.04 -16.70
C ALA A 118 10.74 -13.92 -18.22
N GLY A 119 11.38 -12.85 -18.71
CA GLY A 119 11.57 -12.57 -20.13
C GLY A 119 10.26 -12.24 -20.85
N GLY A 120 9.38 -11.45 -20.21
CA GLY A 120 8.09 -11.05 -20.77
C GLY A 120 6.99 -12.11 -20.69
N ARG A 121 7.25 -13.27 -20.08
CA ARG A 121 6.26 -14.34 -19.94
C ARG A 121 5.41 -14.14 -18.69
N VAL A 122 4.25 -13.52 -18.87
CA VAL A 122 3.29 -13.21 -17.80
C VAL A 122 2.94 -14.41 -16.93
N GLY A 123 2.70 -15.58 -17.54
CA GLY A 123 2.37 -16.79 -16.79
C GLY A 123 3.45 -17.26 -15.83
N ASP A 124 4.72 -17.01 -16.15
CA ASP A 124 5.85 -17.34 -15.29
C ASP A 124 6.09 -16.27 -14.22
N ALA A 125 5.86 -15.00 -14.52
CA ALA A 125 5.95 -13.90 -13.54
C ALA A 125 4.83 -14.00 -12.48
N LEU A 126 3.66 -14.51 -12.88
CA LEU A 126 2.48 -14.68 -12.03
C LEU A 126 2.42 -16.04 -11.30
N THR A 127 3.53 -16.76 -11.13
CA THR A 127 3.53 -17.98 -10.30
C THR A 127 3.33 -17.68 -8.83
N ASP A 128 3.86 -16.55 -8.36
CA ASP A 128 3.78 -16.09 -6.97
C ASP A 128 2.65 -15.07 -6.77
N ARG A 129 1.52 -15.24 -7.47
CA ARG A 129 0.35 -14.37 -7.31
C ARG A 129 -0.12 -14.35 -5.86
N ASP A 130 -0.08 -13.17 -5.26
CA ASP A 130 -0.68 -12.87 -3.97
C ASP A 130 -1.49 -11.56 -4.01
N ASP A 131 -2.22 -11.31 -2.93
CA ASP A 131 -2.99 -10.09 -2.72
C ASP A 131 -2.27 -9.11 -1.78
N VAL A 132 -0.96 -9.32 -1.50
CA VAL A 132 -0.18 -8.45 -0.61
C VAL A 132 -0.28 -7.02 -1.11
N CYS A 133 -0.68 -6.14 -0.19
CA CYS A 133 -0.91 -4.72 -0.47
C CYS A 133 -1.91 -4.47 -1.60
N GLY A 134 -2.98 -5.26 -1.64
CA GLY A 134 -4.08 -5.12 -2.59
C GLY A 134 -3.74 -5.61 -4.00
N GLY A 135 -2.86 -6.60 -4.12
CA GLY A 135 -2.51 -7.25 -5.38
C GLY A 135 -1.58 -6.45 -6.28
N GLY A 136 -0.83 -5.48 -5.72
CA GLY A 136 0.05 -4.60 -6.49
C GLY A 136 1.07 -5.34 -7.37
N PHE A 137 1.57 -6.49 -6.93
CA PHE A 137 2.47 -7.34 -7.72
C PHE A 137 1.81 -7.85 -9.01
N THR A 138 0.60 -8.39 -8.87
CA THR A 138 -0.18 -8.83 -10.03
C THR A 138 -0.45 -7.65 -10.97
N HIS A 139 -0.76 -6.48 -10.42
CA HIS A 139 -1.00 -5.28 -11.23
C HIS A 139 0.26 -4.85 -11.99
N GLY A 140 1.43 -4.78 -11.33
CA GLY A 140 2.70 -4.43 -11.96
C GLY A 140 3.05 -5.34 -13.14
N VAL A 141 2.94 -6.66 -12.97
CA VAL A 141 3.17 -7.62 -14.07
C VAL A 141 2.24 -7.32 -15.27
N ILE A 142 0.96 -7.07 -15.01
CA ILE A 142 -0.03 -6.81 -16.08
C ILE A 142 0.20 -5.44 -16.72
N GLU A 143 0.55 -4.44 -15.91
CA GLU A 143 0.84 -3.07 -16.32
C GLU A 143 1.94 -3.06 -17.39
N GLN A 144 3.10 -3.64 -17.08
CA GLN A 144 4.22 -3.69 -18.01
C GLN A 144 3.91 -4.57 -19.23
N ALA A 145 3.26 -5.73 -19.03
CA ALA A 145 2.90 -6.60 -20.15
C ALA A 145 1.95 -5.92 -21.16
N LEU A 146 1.02 -5.08 -20.70
CA LEU A 146 0.13 -4.33 -21.58
C LEU A 146 0.80 -3.09 -22.17
N ALA A 147 1.69 -2.42 -21.42
CA ALA A 147 2.45 -1.28 -21.91
C ALA A 147 3.43 -1.66 -23.05
N GLU A 148 4.03 -2.86 -22.96
CA GLU A 148 4.95 -3.38 -23.97
C GLU A 148 4.24 -4.10 -25.14
N SER A 149 2.95 -4.36 -25.02
CA SER A 149 2.19 -5.06 -26.06
C SER A 149 2.00 -4.19 -27.30
N ALA A 150 2.27 -4.76 -28.48
CA ALA A 150 1.92 -4.14 -29.76
C ALA A 150 0.40 -4.09 -30.01
N ASP A 151 -0.37 -4.95 -29.33
CA ASP A 151 -1.83 -4.96 -29.37
C ASP A 151 -2.40 -5.16 -27.95
N PRO A 152 -2.46 -4.09 -27.14
CA PRO A 152 -2.96 -4.15 -25.77
C PRO A 152 -4.43 -4.60 -25.67
N GLU A 153 -5.24 -4.34 -26.70
CA GLU A 153 -6.65 -4.73 -26.72
C GLU A 153 -6.84 -6.25 -26.85
N ALA A 154 -6.01 -6.90 -27.66
CA ALA A 154 -5.99 -8.36 -27.73
C ALA A 154 -5.34 -8.96 -26.48
N ALA A 155 -4.21 -8.40 -26.04
CA ALA A 155 -3.45 -8.91 -24.90
C ALA A 155 -4.26 -8.90 -23.59
N MET A 156 -5.04 -7.85 -23.32
CA MET A 156 -5.84 -7.78 -22.08
C MET A 156 -6.84 -8.92 -21.92
N LEU A 157 -7.29 -9.54 -23.02
CA LEU A 157 -8.25 -10.65 -22.96
C LEU A 157 -7.59 -11.96 -22.50
N THR A 158 -6.27 -12.07 -22.64
CA THR A 158 -5.52 -13.31 -22.37
C THR A 158 -4.48 -13.15 -21.26
N VAL A 159 -4.08 -11.93 -20.90
CA VAL A 159 -3.03 -11.63 -19.89
C VAL A 159 -3.32 -12.26 -18.53
N CYS A 160 -4.60 -12.36 -18.17
CA CYS A 160 -5.05 -12.97 -16.92
C CYS A 160 -5.12 -14.50 -16.94
N ALA A 161 -4.83 -15.16 -18.07
CA ALA A 161 -4.92 -16.62 -18.14
C ALA A 161 -3.92 -17.30 -17.19
N PRO A 162 -4.29 -18.44 -16.55
CA PRO A 162 -5.57 -19.12 -16.66
C PRO A 162 -6.67 -18.57 -15.73
N ARG A 163 -6.34 -17.61 -14.85
CA ARG A 163 -7.21 -17.11 -13.79
C ARG A 163 -7.73 -15.69 -14.05
N GLN A 164 -8.91 -15.63 -14.67
CA GLN A 164 -9.66 -14.40 -14.96
C GLN A 164 -10.43 -13.93 -13.72
N ASP A 165 -9.73 -13.36 -12.74
CA ASP A 165 -10.31 -12.86 -11.49
C ASP A 165 -10.28 -11.33 -11.37
N GLY A 166 -10.89 -10.82 -10.29
CA GLY A 166 -11.12 -9.40 -10.11
C GLY A 166 -9.84 -8.59 -9.89
N SER A 167 -8.86 -9.14 -9.16
CA SER A 167 -7.55 -8.49 -8.96
C SER A 167 -6.80 -8.38 -10.29
N CYS A 168 -6.79 -9.44 -11.10
CA CYS A 168 -6.15 -9.36 -12.41
C CYS A 168 -6.82 -8.31 -13.32
N TRP A 169 -8.15 -8.30 -13.41
CA TRP A 169 -8.84 -7.30 -14.21
C TRP A 169 -8.75 -5.88 -13.65
N HIS A 170 -8.53 -5.73 -12.35
CA HIS A 170 -8.13 -4.44 -11.78
C HIS A 170 -6.77 -4.01 -12.34
N GLY A 171 -5.77 -4.88 -12.32
CA GLY A 171 -4.47 -4.68 -12.98
C GLY A 171 -4.56 -4.35 -14.47
N VAL A 172 -5.49 -4.98 -15.21
CA VAL A 172 -5.77 -4.61 -16.63
C VAL A 172 -6.17 -3.14 -16.75
N GLY A 173 -6.95 -2.61 -15.81
CA GLY A 173 -7.32 -1.19 -15.76
C GLY A 173 -6.10 -0.27 -15.65
N HIS A 174 -5.12 -0.64 -14.81
CA HIS A 174 -3.83 0.06 -14.73
C HIS A 174 -3.10 0.00 -16.07
N GLY A 175 -2.87 -1.21 -16.61
CA GLY A 175 -2.13 -1.37 -17.86
C GLY A 175 -2.78 -0.66 -19.06
N LEU A 176 -4.11 -0.60 -19.15
CA LEU A 176 -4.81 0.18 -20.17
C LEU A 176 -4.60 1.68 -20.02
N MET A 177 -4.42 2.20 -18.81
CA MET A 177 -4.04 3.61 -18.60
C MET A 177 -2.64 3.89 -19.14
N PHE A 178 -1.68 2.98 -18.96
CA PHE A 178 -0.35 3.13 -19.57
C PHE A 178 -0.39 3.00 -21.09
N ALA A 179 -1.00 1.94 -21.60
CA ALA A 179 -1.11 1.67 -23.03
C ALA A 179 -1.85 2.77 -23.81
N SER A 180 -2.75 3.51 -23.14
CA SER A 180 -3.51 4.61 -23.75
C SER A 180 -2.86 5.99 -23.57
N GLY A 181 -1.69 6.08 -22.96
CA GLY A 181 -1.05 7.38 -22.63
C GLY A 181 -1.88 8.20 -21.65
N THR A 182 -2.51 7.53 -20.68
CA THR A 182 -3.42 8.06 -19.65
C THR A 182 -4.76 8.62 -20.16
N ASP A 183 -5.18 8.26 -21.37
CA ASP A 183 -6.51 8.64 -21.88
C ASP A 183 -7.59 7.77 -21.23
N ARG A 184 -8.24 8.30 -20.17
CA ARG A 184 -9.26 7.54 -19.42
C ARG A 184 -10.38 7.02 -20.30
N ARG A 185 -10.78 7.75 -21.35
CA ARG A 185 -11.93 7.35 -22.19
C ARG A 185 -11.56 6.13 -23.02
N LYS A 186 -10.35 6.10 -23.57
CA LYS A 186 -9.82 4.93 -24.27
C LYS A 186 -9.66 3.74 -23.32
N ALA A 187 -9.09 3.94 -22.14
CA ALA A 187 -8.93 2.88 -21.15
C ALA A 187 -10.28 2.26 -20.74
N LEU A 188 -11.29 3.09 -20.43
CA LEU A 188 -12.64 2.61 -20.11
C LEU A 188 -13.34 1.92 -21.29
N THR A 189 -13.10 2.38 -22.53
CA THR A 189 -13.57 1.68 -23.74
C THR A 189 -12.96 0.28 -23.86
N GLY A 190 -11.70 0.12 -23.47
CA GLY A 190 -11.06 -1.19 -23.32
C GLY A 190 -11.73 -2.04 -22.24
N CYS A 191 -11.93 -1.48 -21.04
CA CYS A 191 -12.61 -2.17 -19.93
C CYS A 191 -14.02 -2.66 -20.27
N ALA A 192 -14.74 -1.99 -21.18
CA ALA A 192 -16.05 -2.41 -21.64
C ALA A 192 -16.03 -3.75 -22.43
N LYS A 193 -14.86 -4.19 -22.89
CA LYS A 193 -14.67 -5.48 -23.59
C LYS A 193 -14.44 -6.65 -22.64
N ALA A 194 -14.42 -6.42 -21.31
CA ALA A 194 -14.19 -7.48 -20.34
C ALA A 194 -15.27 -8.58 -20.41
N PRO A 195 -14.96 -9.84 -20.09
CA PRO A 195 -15.88 -10.98 -20.24
C PRO A 195 -17.17 -10.91 -19.41
N SER A 196 -17.23 -10.03 -18.41
CA SER A 196 -18.44 -9.82 -17.60
C SER A 196 -18.48 -8.39 -17.05
N THR A 197 -19.67 -7.94 -16.66
CA THR A 197 -19.86 -6.64 -15.98
C THR A 197 -19.03 -6.53 -14.70
N LEU A 198 -18.87 -7.63 -13.95
CA LEU A 198 -18.03 -7.64 -12.76
C LEU A 198 -16.57 -7.30 -13.11
N LEU A 199 -16.01 -7.96 -14.12
CA LEU A 199 -14.62 -7.74 -14.54
C LEU A 199 -14.45 -6.36 -15.21
N SER A 200 -15.45 -5.90 -15.95
CA SER A 200 -15.48 -4.55 -16.51
C SER A 200 -15.44 -3.49 -15.41
N ASN A 201 -16.21 -3.69 -14.33
CA ASN A 201 -16.20 -2.83 -13.16
C ASN A 201 -14.84 -2.84 -12.45
N ARG A 202 -14.21 -4.02 -12.29
CA ARG A 202 -12.86 -4.13 -11.69
C ARG A 202 -11.81 -3.42 -12.53
N CYS A 203 -11.88 -3.54 -13.85
CA CYS A 203 -11.02 -2.78 -14.77
C CYS A 203 -11.23 -1.27 -14.61
N GLY A 204 -12.48 -0.81 -14.55
CA GLY A 204 -12.78 0.60 -14.26
C GLY A 204 -12.22 1.07 -12.90
N GLU A 205 -12.24 0.22 -11.87
CA GLU A 205 -11.61 0.53 -10.58
C GLU A 205 -10.10 0.78 -10.73
N GLY A 206 -9.38 -0.06 -11.48
CA GLY A 206 -7.96 0.12 -11.75
C GLY A 206 -7.65 1.39 -12.55
N VAL A 207 -8.47 1.70 -13.56
CA VAL A 207 -8.36 2.96 -14.34
C VAL A 207 -8.43 4.19 -13.43
N PHE A 208 -9.44 4.25 -12.55
CA PHE A 208 -9.61 5.42 -11.66
C PHE A 208 -8.64 5.42 -10.48
N MET A 209 -8.17 4.25 -10.03
CA MET A 209 -7.08 4.17 -9.07
C MET A 209 -5.80 4.75 -9.67
N GLN A 210 -5.42 4.32 -10.87
CA GLN A 210 -4.27 4.87 -11.57
C GLN A 210 -4.42 6.38 -11.82
N LEU A 211 -5.62 6.83 -12.20
CA LEU A 211 -5.87 8.25 -12.49
C LEU A 211 -5.81 9.14 -11.24
N PHE A 212 -6.24 8.67 -10.07
CA PHE A 212 -6.43 9.51 -8.88
C PHE A 212 -5.45 9.25 -7.73
N SER A 213 -4.65 8.18 -7.75
CA SER A 213 -3.78 7.82 -6.62
C SER A 213 -2.38 8.44 -6.74
N ALA A 214 -2.04 9.28 -5.75
CA ALA A 214 -0.76 9.98 -5.69
C ALA A 214 0.42 9.09 -5.25
N ASP A 215 0.19 8.03 -4.48
CA ASP A 215 1.18 7.00 -4.14
C ASP A 215 1.63 6.21 -5.38
N LEU A 216 0.70 5.85 -6.27
CA LEU A 216 1.02 5.32 -7.60
C LEU A 216 1.79 6.36 -8.42
N SER A 217 1.31 7.61 -8.46
CA SER A 217 1.97 8.68 -9.22
C SER A 217 3.39 9.00 -8.70
N ALA A 218 3.62 8.94 -7.38
CA ALA A 218 4.92 9.18 -6.76
C ALA A 218 5.86 7.99 -6.94
N GLY A 219 5.34 6.75 -6.89
CA GLY A 219 6.09 5.55 -7.22
C GLY A 219 6.55 5.57 -8.69
N HIS A 220 5.62 5.80 -9.63
CA HIS A 220 5.98 5.92 -11.05
C HIS A 220 6.87 7.13 -11.33
N ALA A 221 6.68 8.29 -10.69
CA ALA A 221 7.59 9.43 -10.88
C ALA A 221 9.00 9.15 -10.33
N ALA A 222 9.12 8.41 -9.23
CA ALA A 222 10.40 7.96 -8.67
C ALA A 222 11.05 6.86 -9.52
N ALA A 223 10.27 6.03 -10.22
CA ALA A 223 10.74 5.06 -11.20
C ALA A 223 11.10 5.71 -12.55
N GLN A 224 10.39 6.76 -12.98
CA GLN A 224 10.66 7.54 -14.19
C GLN A 224 11.89 8.46 -14.10
N HIS A 225 12.49 8.60 -12.90
CA HIS A 225 13.81 9.21 -12.74
C HIS A 225 14.96 8.21 -13.00
N ASP A 226 14.65 6.97 -13.34
CA ASP A 226 15.54 6.02 -14.01
C ASP A 226 15.37 6.16 -15.54
N ASP A 227 16.49 6.13 -16.27
CA ASP A 227 16.74 6.45 -17.70
C ASP A 227 16.00 5.52 -18.70
N SER A 228 14.93 4.83 -18.27
CA SER A 228 14.25 3.74 -18.96
C SER A 228 13.26 4.17 -20.06
N GLY A 229 13.10 5.47 -20.34
CA GLY A 229 12.44 5.93 -21.58
C GLY A 229 10.95 5.59 -21.75
N HIS A 230 10.22 5.30 -20.67
CA HIS A 230 8.77 5.06 -20.73
C HIS A 230 7.98 6.36 -20.49
N GLY A 231 7.91 7.18 -21.56
CA GLY A 231 6.84 8.14 -21.80
C GLY A 231 7.00 9.55 -21.22
N ASP A 232 7.94 10.35 -21.74
CA ASP A 232 8.09 11.80 -21.48
C ASP A 232 6.98 12.70 -22.10
N GLY A 233 5.82 12.13 -22.41
CA GLY A 233 4.66 12.90 -22.88
C GLY A 233 3.85 13.45 -21.71
N PRO A 234 3.33 14.69 -21.76
CA PRO A 234 2.38 15.13 -20.75
C PRO A 234 1.16 14.21 -20.79
N ALA A 235 0.99 13.41 -19.73
CA ALA A 235 -0.18 12.57 -19.53
C ALA A 235 -1.44 13.40 -19.78
N MET A 236 -2.26 12.99 -20.76
CA MET A 236 -3.40 13.76 -21.26
C MET A 236 -4.39 14.15 -20.15
N ASP A 237 -4.48 13.34 -19.09
CA ASP A 237 -5.33 13.57 -17.92
C ASP A 237 -4.55 13.87 -16.61
N ALA A 238 -3.22 14.08 -16.66
CA ALA A 238 -2.41 14.45 -15.48
C ALA A 238 -2.93 15.67 -14.68
N PRO A 239 -3.57 16.69 -15.28
CA PRO A 239 -4.17 17.78 -14.52
C PRO A 239 -5.29 17.36 -13.56
N ILE A 240 -5.94 16.21 -13.79
CA ILE A 240 -7.09 15.74 -13.00
C ILE A 240 -6.65 15.20 -11.65
N ALA A 241 -5.55 14.45 -11.59
CA ALA A 241 -5.06 13.75 -10.41
C ALA A 241 -4.77 14.64 -9.19
N ARG A 242 -4.51 15.94 -9.42
CA ARG A 242 -4.17 16.93 -8.38
C ARG A 242 -5.12 18.13 -8.34
N ASN A 243 -6.26 18.06 -9.03
CA ASN A 243 -7.22 19.15 -9.09
C ASN A 243 -8.62 18.63 -8.72
N PRO A 244 -9.10 18.88 -7.49
CA PRO A 244 -10.42 18.43 -7.05
C PRO A 244 -11.60 18.95 -7.89
N ALA A 245 -11.47 20.11 -8.57
CA ALA A 245 -12.50 20.60 -9.47
C ALA A 245 -12.50 19.80 -10.78
N ALA A 246 -11.33 19.59 -11.38
CA ALA A 246 -11.21 18.77 -12.60
C ALA A 246 -11.65 17.31 -12.36
N ALA A 247 -11.34 16.73 -11.19
CA ALA A 247 -11.80 15.39 -10.82
C ALA A 247 -13.34 15.31 -10.68
N ARG A 248 -13.96 16.37 -10.13
CA ARG A 248 -15.43 16.48 -10.08
C ARG A 248 -16.02 16.49 -11.48
N ASP A 249 -15.51 17.35 -12.36
CA ASP A 249 -15.99 17.45 -13.75
C ASP A 249 -15.80 16.12 -14.50
N ALA A 250 -14.66 15.45 -14.29
CA ALA A 250 -14.38 14.14 -14.85
C ALA A 250 -15.42 13.10 -14.40
N CYS A 251 -15.74 13.02 -13.11
CA CYS A 251 -16.74 12.06 -12.61
C CYS A 251 -18.17 12.44 -12.99
N GLN A 252 -18.49 13.73 -13.14
CA GLN A 252 -19.80 14.17 -13.65
C GLN A 252 -19.99 13.82 -15.13
N SER A 253 -18.91 13.85 -15.92
CA SER A 253 -18.92 13.47 -17.34
C SER A 253 -18.78 11.96 -17.58
N THR A 254 -18.39 11.19 -16.56
CA THR A 254 -18.28 9.72 -16.66
C THR A 254 -19.66 9.11 -16.54
N THR A 255 -20.02 8.25 -17.48
CA THR A 255 -21.30 7.54 -17.50
C THR A 255 -21.15 6.09 -17.04
N ALA A 256 -22.29 5.45 -16.75
CA ALA A 256 -22.36 4.01 -16.57
C ALA A 256 -21.65 3.26 -17.72
N PRO A 257 -21.00 2.11 -17.45
CA PRO A 257 -21.01 1.40 -16.16
C PRO A 257 -19.93 1.86 -15.16
N HIS A 258 -19.14 2.89 -15.48
CA HIS A 258 -17.91 3.22 -14.75
C HIS A 258 -18.00 4.45 -13.83
N ASP A 259 -19.16 5.09 -13.78
CA ASP A 259 -19.43 6.29 -12.97
C ASP A 259 -19.27 6.05 -11.47
N ALA A 260 -19.69 4.88 -10.98
CA ALA A 260 -19.51 4.49 -9.57
C ALA A 260 -18.02 4.49 -9.15
N GLN A 261 -17.16 3.93 -10.00
CA GLN A 261 -15.74 3.76 -9.74
C GLN A 261 -15.04 5.13 -9.71
N CYS A 262 -15.40 6.04 -10.62
CA CYS A 262 -14.86 7.40 -10.59
C CYS A 262 -15.13 8.05 -9.23
N TRP A 263 -16.40 8.08 -8.82
CA TRP A 263 -16.77 8.69 -7.54
C TRP A 263 -16.11 7.99 -6.36
N PHE A 264 -16.00 6.67 -6.37
CA PHE A 264 -15.35 5.91 -5.30
C PHE A 264 -13.85 6.23 -5.14
N TYR A 265 -13.09 6.45 -6.22
CA TYR A 265 -11.66 6.77 -6.14
C TYR A 265 -11.38 8.28 -5.99
N SER A 266 -12.31 9.15 -6.41
CA SER A 266 -12.13 10.60 -6.42
C SER A 266 -11.75 11.28 -5.07
N PRO A 267 -12.11 10.75 -3.87
CA PRO A 267 -11.60 11.25 -2.60
C PRO A 267 -10.08 11.32 -2.50
N LEU A 268 -9.35 10.47 -3.23
CA LEU A 268 -7.88 10.51 -3.27
C LEU A 268 -7.35 11.85 -3.79
N VAL A 269 -8.03 12.47 -4.75
CA VAL A 269 -7.61 13.76 -5.33
C VAL A 269 -7.66 14.86 -4.27
N TRP A 270 -8.70 14.88 -3.42
CA TRP A 270 -8.78 15.83 -2.31
C TRP A 270 -7.66 15.59 -1.30
N LEU A 271 -7.50 14.35 -0.85
CA LEU A 271 -6.53 13.97 0.18
C LEU A 271 -5.07 14.14 -0.29
N THR A 272 -4.82 14.11 -1.59
CA THR A 272 -3.50 14.40 -2.17
C THR A 272 -3.07 15.85 -1.94
N VAL A 273 -4.00 16.81 -2.04
CA VAL A 273 -3.71 18.24 -1.84
C VAL A 273 -4.05 18.74 -0.43
N HIS A 274 -4.88 18.00 0.32
CA HIS A 274 -5.22 18.25 1.72
C HIS A 274 -5.02 16.96 2.54
N PRO A 275 -3.77 16.62 2.90
CA PRO A 275 -3.48 15.41 3.67
C PRO A 275 -4.32 15.33 4.96
N ASP A 276 -4.91 14.16 5.20
CA ASP A 276 -5.76 13.84 6.35
C ASP A 276 -7.01 14.72 6.57
N ASP A 277 -7.39 15.56 5.60
CA ASP A 277 -8.62 16.35 5.64
C ASP A 277 -9.85 15.52 5.21
N PHE A 278 -10.22 14.53 6.03
CA PHE A 278 -11.39 13.68 5.77
C PHE A 278 -12.73 14.42 5.93
N ASP A 279 -12.78 15.45 6.77
CA ASP A 279 -13.98 16.28 6.93
C ASP A 279 -14.22 17.17 5.71
N GLY A 280 -13.16 17.79 5.17
CA GLY A 280 -13.22 18.51 3.90
C GLY A 280 -13.53 17.58 2.74
N THR A 281 -12.98 16.36 2.73
CA THR A 281 -13.33 15.34 1.73
C THR A 281 -14.82 14.97 1.79
N LEU A 282 -15.39 14.81 2.99
CA LEU A 282 -16.83 14.57 3.17
C LEU A 282 -17.67 15.73 2.64
N ALA A 283 -17.26 16.98 2.92
CA ALA A 283 -17.91 18.16 2.37
C ALA A 283 -17.81 18.21 0.84
N TRP A 284 -16.66 17.84 0.27
CA TRP A 284 -16.44 17.75 -1.16
C TRP A 284 -17.33 16.67 -1.80
N CYS A 285 -17.49 15.51 -1.16
CA CYS A 285 -18.39 14.44 -1.61
C CYS A 285 -19.86 14.90 -1.65
N ARG A 286 -20.32 15.67 -0.66
CA ARG A 286 -21.68 16.25 -0.67
C ARG A 286 -21.92 17.15 -1.88
N GLY A 287 -20.88 17.76 -2.43
CA GLY A 287 -20.96 18.58 -3.64
C GLY A 287 -21.09 17.81 -4.96
N ALA A 288 -21.13 16.46 -4.98
CA ALA A 288 -21.07 15.65 -6.21
C ALA A 288 -22.19 15.96 -7.23
N GLY A 289 -23.25 16.66 -6.82
CA GLY A 289 -24.33 17.14 -7.68
C GLY A 289 -25.48 16.14 -7.84
N THR A 290 -25.24 14.85 -7.58
CA THR A 290 -26.27 13.78 -7.58
C THR A 290 -26.18 12.93 -6.32
N GLU A 291 -27.30 12.37 -5.87
CA GLU A 291 -27.33 11.44 -4.72
C GLU A 291 -26.43 10.22 -4.93
N PHE A 292 -26.44 9.68 -6.16
CA PHE A 292 -25.56 8.58 -6.55
C PHE A 292 -24.08 8.93 -6.38
N GLY A 293 -23.65 10.08 -6.93
CA GLY A 293 -22.27 10.54 -6.80
C GLY A 293 -21.87 10.79 -5.34
N GLN A 294 -22.76 11.40 -4.54
CA GLN A 294 -22.54 11.61 -3.11
C GLN A 294 -22.35 10.27 -2.37
N THR A 295 -23.17 9.27 -2.67
CA THR A 295 -23.14 7.93 -2.07
C THR A 295 -21.84 7.21 -2.42
N GLN A 296 -21.48 7.14 -3.70
CA GLN A 296 -20.26 6.45 -4.12
C GLN A 296 -18.99 7.18 -3.64
N CYS A 297 -19.00 8.51 -3.62
CA CYS A 297 -17.91 9.30 -3.06
C CYS A 297 -17.75 9.07 -1.55
N ALA A 298 -18.84 9.07 -0.79
CA ALA A 298 -18.80 8.79 0.64
C ALA A 298 -18.28 7.37 0.93
N ARG A 299 -18.67 6.39 0.10
CA ARG A 299 -18.11 5.03 0.16
C ARG A 299 -16.61 5.03 -0.11
N GLY A 300 -16.16 5.79 -1.10
CA GLY A 300 -14.75 6.04 -1.37
C GLY A 300 -14.00 6.62 -0.18
N LEU A 301 -14.57 7.67 0.43
CA LEU A 301 -14.02 8.34 1.62
C LEU A 301 -13.83 7.36 2.78
N GLY A 302 -14.85 6.58 3.12
CA GLY A 302 -14.75 5.58 4.18
C GLY A 302 -13.61 4.59 3.94
N SER A 303 -13.45 4.12 2.71
CA SER A 303 -12.32 3.27 2.32
C SER A 303 -10.96 3.95 2.58
N ARG A 304 -10.84 5.26 2.31
CA ARG A 304 -9.57 5.99 2.48
C ARG A 304 -9.22 6.23 3.94
N THR A 305 -10.21 6.35 4.81
CA THR A 305 -9.95 6.44 6.26
C THR A 305 -9.25 5.19 6.78
N VAL A 306 -9.61 4.00 6.26
CA VAL A 306 -8.94 2.74 6.61
C VAL A 306 -7.61 2.59 5.86
N LYS A 307 -7.53 2.99 4.59
CA LYS A 307 -6.28 2.94 3.80
C LYS A 307 -5.14 3.72 4.46
N PHE A 308 -5.41 4.95 4.87
CA PHE A 308 -4.38 5.83 5.40
C PHE A 308 -4.18 5.68 6.90
N HIS A 309 -5.18 5.16 7.62
CA HIS A 309 -5.13 4.96 9.07
C HIS A 309 -5.64 3.56 9.46
N PRO A 310 -4.98 2.47 9.00
CA PRO A 310 -5.40 1.11 9.32
C PRO A 310 -5.33 0.83 10.83
N ASP A 311 -4.39 1.48 11.54
CA ASP A 311 -4.18 1.33 12.98
C ASP A 311 -5.01 2.29 13.85
N ASP A 312 -5.65 3.31 13.26
CA ASP A 312 -6.53 4.26 13.96
C ASP A 312 -7.90 4.41 13.28
N LEU A 313 -8.73 3.38 13.48
CA LEU A 313 -10.10 3.36 12.99
C LEU A 313 -11.01 4.43 13.62
N SER A 314 -10.54 5.15 14.65
CA SER A 314 -11.30 6.24 15.25
C SER A 314 -11.49 7.42 14.30
N ILE A 315 -10.57 7.62 13.35
CA ILE A 315 -10.65 8.63 12.30
C ILE A 315 -11.86 8.37 11.40
N GLY A 316 -11.95 7.15 10.86
CA GLY A 316 -13.10 6.73 10.05
C GLY A 316 -14.41 6.73 10.83
N ALA A 317 -14.41 6.24 12.07
CA ALA A 317 -15.60 6.23 12.93
C ALA A 317 -16.16 7.63 13.20
N ARG A 318 -15.29 8.62 13.49
CA ARG A 318 -15.68 10.03 13.70
C ARG A 318 -16.16 10.69 12.41
N THR A 319 -15.47 10.46 11.30
CA THR A 319 -15.81 11.03 9.99
C THR A 319 -17.16 10.51 9.51
N CYS A 320 -17.30 9.19 9.39
CA CYS A 320 -18.57 8.57 8.96
C CYS A 320 -19.70 8.84 9.96
N GLY A 321 -19.42 8.90 11.27
CA GLY A 321 -20.41 9.25 12.29
C GLY A 321 -21.08 10.62 12.11
N ARG A 322 -20.39 11.56 11.44
CA ARG A 322 -20.88 12.91 11.09
C ARG A 322 -21.39 13.03 9.65
N ALA A 323 -21.40 11.93 8.90
CA ALA A 323 -21.78 11.92 7.49
C ALA A 323 -23.28 12.18 7.26
N GLY A 324 -24.12 12.07 8.29
CA GLY A 324 -25.57 12.26 8.17
C GLY A 324 -26.18 11.11 7.38
N ASP A 325 -26.87 11.42 6.29
CA ASP A 325 -27.48 10.42 5.40
C ASP A 325 -26.43 9.60 4.63
N LEU A 326 -25.20 10.09 4.55
CA LEU A 326 -24.06 9.37 3.96
C LEU A 326 -23.35 8.43 4.96
N LEU A 327 -23.91 8.21 6.15
CA LEU A 327 -23.35 7.30 7.17
C LEU A 327 -23.15 5.89 6.62
N ASP A 328 -24.20 5.32 6.03
CA ASP A 328 -24.21 3.95 5.53
C ASP A 328 -23.16 3.70 4.44
N PRO A 329 -23.13 4.48 3.33
CA PRO A 329 -22.10 4.29 2.32
C PRO A 329 -20.69 4.51 2.87
N CYS A 330 -20.49 5.50 3.74
CA CYS A 330 -19.18 5.74 4.36
C CYS A 330 -18.70 4.53 5.17
N VAL A 331 -19.53 3.98 6.05
CA VAL A 331 -19.16 2.80 6.85
C VAL A 331 -19.00 1.54 5.99
N SER A 332 -19.83 1.36 4.96
CA SER A 332 -19.63 0.28 3.97
C SER A 332 -18.29 0.40 3.25
N GLY A 333 -17.87 1.63 2.95
CA GLY A 333 -16.54 1.97 2.44
C GLY A 333 -15.42 1.52 3.35
N MET A 334 -15.52 1.81 4.65
CA MET A 334 -14.53 1.36 5.64
C MET A 334 -14.39 -0.17 5.62
N GLY A 335 -15.51 -0.90 5.68
CA GLY A 335 -15.50 -2.37 5.65
C GLY A 335 -14.91 -2.93 4.36
N SER A 336 -15.19 -2.28 3.21
CA SER A 336 -14.65 -2.72 1.92
C SER A 336 -13.13 -2.71 1.88
N TYR A 337 -12.48 -1.68 2.46
CA TYR A 337 -11.02 -1.60 2.48
C TYR A 337 -10.41 -2.42 3.62
N TRP A 338 -11.11 -2.61 4.75
CA TRP A 338 -10.65 -3.50 5.83
C TRP A 338 -10.36 -4.91 5.31
N SER A 339 -11.27 -5.47 4.51
CA SER A 339 -11.05 -6.79 3.90
C SER A 339 -9.85 -6.78 2.95
N VAL A 340 -9.65 -5.70 2.18
CA VAL A 340 -8.48 -5.54 1.28
C VAL A 340 -7.17 -5.44 2.04
N HIS A 341 -7.14 -4.67 3.13
CA HIS A 341 -5.94 -4.51 3.97
C HIS A 341 -5.45 -5.86 4.53
N TRP A 342 -6.38 -6.75 4.85
CA TRP A 342 -6.10 -8.09 5.34
C TRP A 342 -6.13 -9.15 4.24
N GLU A 343 -5.93 -8.79 2.97
CA GLU A 343 -5.80 -9.73 1.85
C GLU A 343 -6.99 -10.71 1.72
N GLY A 344 -8.19 -10.27 2.11
CA GLY A 344 -9.40 -11.09 2.15
C GLY A 344 -9.46 -12.12 3.28
N ALA A 345 -8.45 -12.18 4.17
CA ALA A 345 -8.40 -13.12 5.29
C ALA A 345 -9.49 -12.88 6.34
N VAL A 346 -10.01 -11.66 6.41
CA VAL A 346 -11.16 -11.31 7.27
C VAL A 346 -12.30 -10.70 6.45
N PRO A 347 -13.57 -10.98 6.82
CA PRO A 347 -14.71 -10.35 6.18
C PRO A 347 -14.78 -8.85 6.51
N ALA A 348 -15.46 -8.07 5.67
CA ALA A 348 -15.68 -6.64 5.90
C ALA A 348 -16.35 -6.33 7.27
N SER A 349 -17.16 -7.25 7.79
CA SER A 349 -17.85 -7.13 9.08
C SER A 349 -16.94 -7.29 10.30
N ASP A 350 -15.74 -7.83 10.14
CA ASP A 350 -14.74 -7.96 11.21
C ASP A 350 -14.39 -6.59 11.82
N LEU A 351 -14.24 -5.58 10.95
CA LEU A 351 -14.03 -4.17 11.28
C LEU A 351 -14.95 -3.67 12.41
N CYS A 352 -16.22 -4.11 12.41
CA CYS A 352 -17.23 -3.60 13.33
C CYS A 352 -16.88 -3.83 14.81
N THR A 353 -16.08 -4.84 15.11
CA THR A 353 -15.63 -5.15 16.47
C THR A 353 -14.51 -4.22 16.93
N HIS A 354 -13.73 -3.67 16.00
CA HIS A 354 -12.61 -2.77 16.22
C HIS A 354 -13.01 -1.29 16.27
N LEU A 355 -14.21 -0.93 15.79
CA LEU A 355 -14.68 0.45 15.83
C LEU A 355 -14.92 0.93 17.28
N PRO A 356 -14.57 2.19 17.62
CA PRO A 356 -14.94 2.77 18.89
C PRO A 356 -16.47 2.91 19.03
N PRO A 357 -17.01 2.97 20.26
CA PRO A 357 -18.44 3.17 20.48
C PRO A 357 -18.96 4.44 19.76
N GLY A 358 -20.04 4.31 18.98
CA GLY A 358 -20.60 5.43 18.24
C GLY A 358 -21.60 5.02 17.16
N ARG A 359 -22.06 5.99 16.35
CA ARG A 359 -23.00 5.74 15.24
C ARG A 359 -22.45 4.77 14.20
N ALA A 360 -21.18 4.94 13.82
CA ALA A 360 -20.51 4.09 12.84
C ALA A 360 -20.50 2.61 13.30
N ARG A 361 -20.05 2.33 14.54
CA ARG A 361 -20.07 0.98 15.11
C ARG A 361 -21.46 0.36 15.15
N LYS A 362 -22.48 1.13 15.55
CA LYS A 362 -23.87 0.65 15.59
C LYS A 362 -24.39 0.26 14.20
N ARG A 363 -23.98 1.00 13.18
CA ARG A 363 -24.46 0.79 11.81
C ARG A 363 -23.68 -0.27 11.04
N CYS A 364 -22.39 -0.42 11.34
CA CYS A 364 -21.45 -1.28 10.64
C CYS A 364 -22.00 -2.68 10.32
N PRO A 365 -22.54 -3.46 11.28
CA PRO A 365 -23.01 -4.83 10.99
C PRO A 365 -24.11 -4.93 9.93
N VAL A 366 -24.85 -3.84 9.69
CA VAL A 366 -25.94 -3.83 8.71
C VAL A 366 -25.45 -3.50 7.29
N VAL A 367 -24.33 -2.79 7.18
CA VAL A 367 -23.84 -2.26 5.88
C VAL A 367 -22.57 -2.95 5.40
N THR A 368 -21.97 -3.81 6.22
CA THR A 368 -20.81 -4.65 5.90
C THR A 368 -21.10 -6.15 6.04
N GLY A 369 -22.36 -6.51 6.32
CA GLY A 369 -22.82 -7.88 6.56
C GLY A 369 -23.08 -8.68 5.30
#